data_AF-A0A1H5LSC4-F1
#
_entry.id   AF-A0A1H5LSC4-F1
#
_cell.length_a   1.000
_cell.length_b   1.000
_cell.length_c   1.000
_cell.angle_alpha   90.00
_cell.angle_beta   90.00
_cell.angle_gamma   90.00
#
_symmetry.space_group_name_H-M   'P 1'
#
loop_
_entity.id
_entity.type
_entity.pdbx_description
1 polymer ?
#
loop_
_entity_poly.entity_id
_entity_poly.type
_entity_poly.pdbx_seq_one_letter_code
_entity_poly.pdbx_strand_id
1 'polypeptide(L)'
;MFIDGNYISITDIEIDEARRQLAITADFSLREATQQLYHDPGTGLIVIPMPADLFVMGFESKSGKRKFGVVRMNSIKNKIAQSKHHT
;
A
#
# COMPACT_ATOMS: atom_id res chain seq x y z
N MET A 1 -3.73 -3.68 9.16
CA MET A 1 -4.21 -4.29 7.89
C MET A 1 -3.24 -5.36 7.44
N PHE A 2 -3.64 -6.28 6.56
CA PHE A 2 -2.70 -7.24 5.97
C PHE A 2 -2.02 -6.64 4.74
N ILE A 3 -0.70 -6.78 4.67
CA ILE A 3 0.13 -6.46 3.51
C ILE A 3 0.92 -7.72 3.17
N ASP A 4 0.59 -8.34 2.04
CA ASP A 4 1.24 -9.57 1.55
C ASP A 4 1.33 -10.67 2.63
N GLY A 5 0.23 -10.87 3.37
CA GLY A 5 0.14 -11.86 4.45
C GLY A 5 0.63 -11.41 5.83
N ASN A 6 1.28 -10.24 5.95
CA ASN A 6 1.77 -9.72 7.22
C ASN A 6 0.77 -8.73 7.83
N TYR A 7 0.39 -8.93 9.10
CA TYR A 7 -0.43 -7.94 9.80
C TYR A 7 0.42 -6.75 10.22
N ILE A 8 0.19 -5.60 9.60
CA ILE A 8 0.91 -4.36 9.87
C ILE A 8 -0.05 -3.31 10.42
N SER A 9 0.30 -2.71 11.56
CA SER A 9 -0.41 -1.54 12.09
C SER A 9 -0.01 -0.31 11.27
N ILE A 10 -0.97 0.29 10.58
CA ILE A 10 -0.77 1.51 9.78
C ILE A 10 -1.40 2.67 10.55
N THR A 11 -0.63 3.71 10.82
CA THR A 11 -1.07 4.88 11.59
C THR A 11 -1.74 5.91 10.69
N ASP A 12 -2.54 6.81 11.28
CA ASP A 12 -3.15 7.91 10.53
C ASP A 12 -2.10 8.82 9.87
N ILE A 13 -0.94 9.00 10.50
CA ILE A 13 0.19 9.77 9.94
C ILE A 13 0.71 9.12 8.64
N GLU A 14 0.85 7.79 8.62
CA GLU A 14 1.29 7.05 7.42
C GLU A 14 0.24 7.11 6.31
N ILE A 15 -1.05 7.05 6.68
CA ILE A 15 -2.15 7.20 5.73
C ILE A 15 -2.14 8.60 5.11
N ASP A 16 -1.96 9.65 5.91
CA ASP A 16 -1.90 11.04 5.44
C ASP A 16 -0.65 11.33 4.60
N GLU A 17 0.49 10.71 4.93
CA GLU A 17 1.68 10.76 4.09
C GLU A 17 1.42 10.12 2.71
N ALA A 18 0.81 8.94 2.67
CA ALA A 18 0.45 8.29 1.41
C ALA A 18 -0.53 9.13 0.58
N ARG A 19 -1.55 9.73 1.22
CA ARG A 19 -2.49 10.63 0.52
C ARG A 19 -1.78 11.82 -0.12
N ARG A 20 -0.83 12.43 0.60
CA ARG A 20 -0.02 13.56 0.10
C ARG A 20 0.82 13.16 -1.10
N GLN A 21 1.50 12.01 -1.05
CA GLN A 21 2.30 11.51 -2.19
C GLN A 21 1.45 11.26 -3.44
N LEU A 22 0.19 10.83 -3.27
CA LEU A 22 -0.74 10.57 -4.38
C LEU A 22 -1.57 11.79 -4.79
N ALA A 23 -1.39 12.94 -4.13
CA ALA A 23 -2.22 14.14 -4.32
C ALA A 23 -3.73 13.84 -4.25
N ILE A 24 -4.14 13.01 -3.28
CA ILE A 24 -5.55 12.67 -3.04
C ILE A 24 -6.08 13.31 -1.75
N THR A 25 -7.38 13.55 -1.74
CA THR A 25 -8.09 14.23 -0.65
C THR A 25 -8.34 13.32 0.54
N ALA A 26 -8.59 13.91 1.72
CA ALA A 26 -8.74 13.18 2.98
C ALA A 26 -10.01 12.30 3.08
N ASP A 27 -10.99 12.48 2.19
CA ASP A 27 -12.21 11.68 2.12
C ASP A 27 -11.98 10.26 1.55
N PHE A 28 -10.76 9.97 1.09
CA PHE A 28 -10.32 8.65 0.65
C PHE A 28 -9.70 7.86 1.80
N SER A 29 -10.27 6.72 2.16
CA SER A 29 -9.72 5.81 3.19
C SER A 29 -8.85 4.74 2.56
N LEU A 30 -7.73 4.39 3.20
CA LEU A 30 -6.87 3.28 2.79
C LEU A 30 -7.66 1.97 2.89
N ARG A 31 -7.65 1.16 1.83
CA ARG A 31 -8.33 -0.14 1.76
C ARG A 31 -7.37 -1.29 1.61
N GLU A 32 -6.35 -1.12 0.78
CA GLU A 32 -5.41 -2.18 0.45
C GLU A 32 -4.01 -1.62 0.24
N ALA A 33 -3.02 -2.47 0.50
CA ALA A 33 -1.62 -2.18 0.27
C ALA A 33 -0.87 -3.48 -0.03
N THR A 34 0.07 -3.42 -0.97
CA THR A 34 0.90 -4.57 -1.38
C THR A 34 2.28 -4.09 -1.86
N GLN A 35 3.30 -4.93 -1.71
CA GLN A 35 4.63 -4.75 -2.31
C GLN A 35 4.71 -5.41 -3.70
N GLN A 36 3.58 -5.67 -4.33
CA GLN A 36 3.49 -6.27 -5.65
C GLN A 36 2.73 -5.35 -6.59
N LEU A 37 3.34 -5.01 -7.71
CA LEU A 37 2.65 -4.35 -8.82
C LEU A 37 2.12 -5.42 -9.77
N TYR A 38 0.80 -5.50 -9.83
CA TYR A 38 0.08 -6.38 -10.74
C TYR A 38 -0.17 -5.67 -12.07
N HIS A 39 0.30 -6.25 -13.16
CA HIS A 39 0.08 -5.74 -14.51
C HIS A 39 -0.46 -6.85 -15.40
N ASP A 40 -1.67 -6.65 -15.95
CA ASP A 40 -2.24 -7.56 -16.95
C ASP A 40 -2.40 -6.80 -18.27
N PRO A 41 -1.51 -7.03 -19.26
CA PRO A 41 -1.63 -6.46 -20.60
C PRO A 41 -2.63 -7.22 -21.50
N GLY A 42 -3.39 -8.17 -20.97
CA GLY A 42 -4.34 -9.01 -21.72
C GLY A 42 -3.78 -10.36 -22.18
N THR A 43 -2.52 -10.66 -21.84
CA THR A 43 -1.86 -11.95 -22.15
C THR A 43 -1.56 -12.76 -20.88
N GLY A 44 -2.03 -12.31 -19.73
CA GLY A 44 -1.79 -12.95 -18.44
C GLY A 44 -1.23 -11.98 -17.41
N LEU A 45 -1.43 -12.33 -16.14
CA LEU A 45 -1.03 -11.51 -15.00
C LEU A 45 0.48 -11.56 -14.78
N ILE A 46 1.14 -10.41 -14.86
CA ILE A 46 2.54 -10.22 -14.48
C ILE A 46 2.56 -9.64 -13.07
N VAL A 47 3.36 -10.26 -12.20
CA VAL A 47 3.59 -9.79 -10.82
C VAL A 47 5.00 -9.24 -10.71
N ILE A 48 5.12 -7.95 -10.43
CA ILE A 48 6.39 -7.24 -10.32
C ILE A 48 6.64 -6.90 -8.85
N PRO A 49 7.68 -7.46 -8.20
CA PRO A 49 8.00 -7.11 -6.82
C PRO A 49 8.50 -5.66 -6.75
N MET A 50 7.93 -4.89 -5.83
CA MET A 50 8.34 -3.54 -5.55
C MET A 50 9.59 -3.53 -4.66
N PRO A 51 10.44 -2.48 -4.74
CA PRO A 51 11.44 -2.20 -3.72
C PRO A 51 10.84 -2.22 -2.31
N ALA A 52 11.63 -2.62 -1.32
CA ALA A 52 11.14 -2.90 0.03
C ALA A 52 10.47 -1.70 0.74
N ASP A 53 10.74 -0.48 0.29
CA ASP A 53 10.14 0.76 0.80
C ASP A 53 9.03 1.31 -0.11
N LEU A 54 8.71 0.67 -1.23
CA LEU A 54 7.63 1.05 -2.12
C LEU A 54 6.43 0.11 -1.96
N PHE A 55 5.24 0.71 -1.97
CA PHE A 55 3.98 0.01 -1.80
C PHE A 55 2.96 0.54 -2.82
N VAL A 56 2.25 -0.36 -3.48
CA VAL A 56 1.02 0.00 -4.18
C VAL A 56 -0.07 0.11 -3.13
N MET A 57 -0.70 1.28 -3.01
CA MET A 57 -1.81 1.51 -2.08
C MET A 57 -3.09 1.83 -2.83
N GLY A 58 -4.18 1.19 -2.41
CA GLY A 58 -5.52 1.43 -2.90
C GLY A 58 -6.35 2.18 -1.86
N PHE A 59 -6.94 3.28 -2.29
CA PHE A 59 -7.79 4.15 -1.50
C PHE A 59 -9.20 4.18 -2.07
N GLU A 60 -10.20 4.33 -1.21
CA GLU A 60 -11.62 4.39 -1.59
C GLU A 60 -12.34 5.54 -0.90
N SER A 61 -13.08 6.35 -1.65
CA SER A 61 -13.95 7.39 -1.09
C SER A 61 -15.26 6.82 -0.56
N LYS A 62 -16.01 7.62 0.21
CA LYS A 62 -17.38 7.26 0.64
C LYS A 62 -18.36 7.00 -0.51
N SER A 63 -18.07 7.53 -1.70
CA SER A 63 -18.86 7.32 -2.92
C SER A 63 -18.40 6.11 -3.76
N GLY A 64 -17.45 5.32 -3.24
CA GLY A 64 -16.92 4.13 -3.91
C GLY A 64 -15.89 4.42 -5.01
N LYS A 65 -15.44 5.67 -5.16
CA LYS A 65 -14.36 5.99 -6.12
C LYS A 65 -13.06 5.41 -5.59
N ARG A 66 -12.36 4.64 -6.42
CA ARG A 66 -11.06 4.07 -6.08
C ARG A 66 -9.92 4.82 -6.75
N LYS A 67 -8.82 4.98 -6.01
CA LYS A 67 -7.56 5.54 -6.50
C LYS A 67 -6.42 4.65 -6.04
N PHE A 68 -5.48 4.42 -6.95
CA PHE A 68 -4.33 3.57 -6.73
C PHE A 68 -3.06 4.34 -7.05
N GLY A 69 -1.98 4.02 -6.35
CA GLY A 69 -0.68 4.53 -6.71
C GLY A 69 0.44 3.94 -5.88
N VAL A 70 1.67 4.15 -6.34
CA VAL A 70 2.87 3.74 -5.64
C VAL A 70 3.27 4.86 -4.69
N VAL A 71 3.50 4.51 -3.42
CA VAL A 71 4.02 5.41 -2.39
C VAL A 71 5.30 4.83 -1.79
N ARG A 72 6.18 5.71 -1.32
CA ARG A 72 7.36 5.34 -0.54
C ARG A 72 7.05 5.45 0.95
N MET A 73 7.30 4.39 1.72
CA MET A 73 6.98 4.34 3.15
C MET A 73 8.00 3.53 3.95
N ASN A 74 9.02 4.21 4.48
CA ASN A 74 10.09 3.58 5.24
C ASN A 74 9.61 3.01 6.59
N SER A 75 8.61 3.63 7.22
CA SER A 75 8.07 3.16 8.49
C SER A 75 7.37 1.80 8.36
N ILE A 76 6.60 1.58 7.29
CA ILE A 76 5.96 0.29 6.98
C ILE A 76 7.01 -0.77 6.68
N LYS A 77 8.03 -0.45 5.87
CA LYS A 77 9.17 -1.34 5.61
C LYS A 77 9.78 -1.85 6.93
N ASN A 78 10.04 -0.93 7.87
CA ASN A 78 10.65 -1.28 9.15
C ASN A 78 9.73 -2.17 10.00
N LYS A 79 8.42 -1.91 10.00
CA LYS A 79 7.42 -2.76 10.69
C LYS A 79 7.37 -4.18 10.11
N ILE A 80 7.42 -4.31 8.79
CA ILE A 80 7.48 -5.63 8.12
C ILE A 80 8.76 -6.36 8.51
N ALA A 81 9.91 -5.70 8.50
CA ALA A 81 11.17 -6.31 8.92
C ALA A 81 11.11 -6.82 10.37
N GLN A 82 10.52 -6.05 11.29
CA GLN A 82 10.33 -6.45 12.69
C GLN A 82 9.36 -7.62 12.87
N SER A 83 8.30 -7.69 12.05
CA SER A 83 7.32 -8.78 12.10
C SER A 83 7.89 -10.15 11.73
N LYS A 84 8.94 -10.19 10.88
CA LYS A 84 9.62 -11.42 10.46
C LYS A 84 10.57 -12.02 11.50
N HIS A 85 10.91 -11.26 12.55
CA HIS A 85 11.82 -11.73 13.61
C HIS A 85 11.11 -12.41 14.78
N HIS A 86 9.79 -12.55 14.73
CA HIS A 86 8.97 -13.16 15.81
C HIS A 86 8.33 -14.50 15.39
N THR A 87 8.79 -15.09 14.29
CA THR A 87 8.42 -16.43 13.78
C THR A 87 9.66 -17.27 13.63
#